data_AF-A0A932VPD4-F1
#
_entry.id   AF-A0A932VPD4-F1
#
_cell.length_a   1.000
_cell.length_b   1.000
_cell.length_c   1.000
_cell.angle_alpha   90.00
_cell.angle_beta   90.00
_cell.angle_gamma   90.00
#
_symmetry.space_group_name_H-M   'P 1'
#
loop_
_entity.id
_entity.type
_entity.pdbx_description
1 polymer ?
#
loop_
_entity_poly.entity_id
_entity_poly.type
_entity_poly.pdbx_seq_one_letter_code
_entity_poly.pdbx_strand_id
1 'polypeptide(L)'
;MQMTLKKRIVVICMGIFILNTLFFVSSRPHLIKEIKECYASGSVIVINKHITDRIIDKVKTLHLLLPAAAGGGGDPHFIGFVNAGKQVTYDVQGDPNKIYNILSDKDLQFNARFLPFFKKGANIMGEFGIKIGSSTIDIKRDDSPPRVNNKPMKLDEIIRLEDGSVSWYGKNLLIKTKEYSISISREQLSTYPFTRHLDFTVSVNKCGVLQDGVAPHGLLGQTASGCQGKNTIQGNYKDYEVSDLFGDDFKYNRYDPIPKWVC
;
A
#
# COMPACT_ATOMS: atom_id res chain seq x y z
N MET A 1 53.05 -25.22 -2.12
CA MET A 1 52.12 -24.24 -1.51
C MET A 1 51.10 -23.82 -2.57
N GLN A 2 49.97 -24.52 -2.67
CA GLN A 2 48.93 -24.23 -3.68
C GLN A 2 48.03 -23.10 -3.15
N MET A 3 48.06 -21.94 -3.82
CA MET A 3 47.08 -20.89 -3.61
C MET A 3 45.74 -21.31 -4.21
N THR A 4 44.77 -21.64 -3.36
CA THR A 4 43.38 -21.87 -3.77
C THR A 4 42.75 -20.52 -4.11
N LEU A 5 42.46 -20.29 -5.39
CA LEU A 5 41.67 -19.13 -5.83
C LEU A 5 40.25 -19.24 -5.23
N LYS A 6 39.98 -18.49 -4.17
CA LYS A 6 38.61 -18.29 -3.68
C LYS A 6 37.83 -17.50 -4.73
N LYS A 7 36.82 -18.13 -5.36
CA LYS A 7 35.85 -17.45 -6.23
C LYS A 7 35.23 -16.26 -5.48
N ARG A 8 35.54 -15.04 -5.92
CA ARG A 8 34.96 -13.78 -5.41
C ARG A 8 33.76 -13.43 -6.30
N ILE A 9 32.61 -13.18 -5.69
CA ILE A 9 31.42 -12.68 -6.40
C ILE A 9 31.43 -11.16 -6.25
N VAL A 10 31.35 -10.46 -7.38
CA VAL A 10 31.20 -9.00 -7.43
C VAL A 10 29.71 -8.70 -7.39
N VAL A 11 29.23 -8.04 -6.33
CA VAL A 11 27.86 -7.53 -6.26
C VAL A 11 27.88 -6.08 -6.73
N ILE A 12 27.40 -5.84 -7.96
CA ILE A 12 27.17 -4.49 -8.45
C ILE A 12 25.87 -4.02 -7.80
N CYS A 13 25.94 -2.98 -6.96
CA CYS A 13 24.78 -2.38 -6.33
C CYS A 13 23.92 -1.67 -7.39
N MET A 14 23.05 -2.41 -8.08
CA MET A 14 21.96 -1.83 -8.85
C MET A 14 20.73 -1.68 -7.95
N GLY A 15 20.46 -0.45 -7.53
CA GLY A 15 19.15 -0.04 -7.01
C GLY A 15 19.06 0.26 -5.51
N ILE A 16 18.37 1.36 -5.20
CA ILE A 16 18.03 1.91 -3.87
C ILE A 16 17.37 0.86 -2.94
N PHE A 17 16.76 -0.19 -3.51
CA PHE A 17 16.01 -1.21 -2.78
C PHE A 17 16.86 -2.15 -1.90
N ILE A 18 18.11 -2.41 -2.29
CA ILE A 18 19.02 -3.30 -1.52
C ILE A 18 19.51 -2.60 -0.25
N LEU A 19 19.66 -1.27 -0.28
CA LEU A 19 20.20 -0.50 0.85
C LEU A 19 19.29 -0.60 2.07
N ASN A 20 17.99 -0.32 1.93
CA ASN A 20 17.03 -0.36 3.04
C ASN A 20 16.93 -1.74 3.71
N THR A 21 17.14 -2.80 2.92
CA THR A 21 17.12 -4.18 3.41
C THR A 21 18.38 -4.52 4.22
N LEU A 22 19.56 -4.05 3.80
CA LEU A 22 20.81 -4.26 4.55
C LEU A 22 20.84 -3.49 5.87
N PHE A 23 20.23 -2.31 5.93
CA PHE A 23 20.09 -1.53 7.17
C PHE A 23 19.30 -2.26 8.26
N PHE A 24 18.33 -3.11 7.87
CA PHE A 24 17.49 -3.83 8.81
C PHE A 24 18.14 -5.10 9.39
N VAL A 25 19.20 -5.62 8.75
CA VAL A 25 19.76 -6.94 9.07
C VAL A 25 21.08 -6.88 9.85
N SER A 26 21.78 -5.74 9.87
CA SER A 26 23.07 -5.61 10.55
C SER A 26 22.95 -4.96 11.94
N SER A 27 23.12 -5.74 13.00
CA SER A 27 23.30 -5.24 14.39
C SER A 27 24.72 -4.72 14.67
N ARG A 28 25.55 -4.55 13.63
CA ARG A 28 26.97 -4.16 13.75
C ARG A 28 27.19 -2.75 13.19
N PRO A 29 27.39 -1.72 14.04
CA PRO A 29 27.52 -0.32 13.62
C PRO A 29 28.67 -0.06 12.65
N HIS A 30 29.78 -0.80 12.77
CA HIS A 30 30.94 -0.66 11.88
C HIS A 30 30.62 -1.04 10.42
N LEU A 31 29.82 -2.09 10.22
CA LEU A 31 29.45 -2.56 8.89
C LEU A 31 28.53 -1.55 8.17
N ILE A 32 27.65 -0.89 8.92
CA ILE A 32 26.76 0.16 8.40
C ILE A 32 27.57 1.37 7.93
N LYS A 33 28.61 1.76 8.68
CA LYS A 33 29.49 2.87 8.32
C LYS A 33 30.26 2.57 7.03
N GLU A 34 30.85 1.38 6.90
CA GLU A 34 31.57 0.96 5.70
C GLU A 34 30.68 0.92 4.44
N ILE A 35 29.43 0.45 4.56
CA ILE A 35 28.47 0.43 3.45
C ILE A 35 28.11 1.86 2.98
N LYS A 36 27.94 2.80 3.91
CA LYS A 36 27.67 4.22 3.60
C LYS A 36 28.83 4.87 2.85
N GLU A 37 30.06 4.63 3.32
CA GLU A 37 31.28 5.18 2.72
C GLU A 37 31.56 4.58 1.33
N CYS A 38 31.25 3.29 1.12
CA CYS A 38 31.36 2.65 -0.19
C CYS A 38 30.33 3.16 -1.20
N TYR A 39 29.07 3.38 -0.76
CA TYR A 39 28.02 3.93 -1.62
C TYR A 39 28.33 5.37 -2.05
N ALA A 40 28.81 6.20 -1.12
CA ALA A 40 29.19 7.58 -1.40
C ALA A 40 30.41 7.70 -2.33
N SER A 41 31.31 6.72 -2.33
CA SER A 41 32.53 6.72 -3.15
C SER A 41 32.42 5.96 -4.47
N GLY A 42 31.28 5.32 -4.76
CA GLY A 42 31.11 4.47 -5.94
C GLY A 42 31.95 3.19 -5.92
N SER A 43 32.43 2.79 -4.74
CA SER A 43 33.32 1.64 -4.58
C SER A 43 32.57 0.31 -4.58
N VAL A 44 33.17 -0.72 -5.18
CA VAL A 44 32.64 -2.09 -5.20
C VAL A 44 32.97 -2.80 -3.89
N ILE A 45 31.95 -3.22 -3.14
CA ILE A 45 32.14 -4.05 -1.94
C ILE A 45 32.27 -5.53 -2.36
N VAL A 46 33.40 -6.15 -2.04
CA VAL A 46 33.59 -7.60 -2.19
C VAL A 46 33.18 -8.29 -0.88
N ILE A 47 31.95 -8.81 -0.83
CA ILE A 47 31.44 -9.55 0.33
C ILE A 47 31.86 -11.02 0.20
N ASN A 48 32.31 -11.61 1.32
CA ASN A 48 32.67 -13.04 1.38
C ASN A 48 31.44 -13.93 1.06
N LYS A 49 31.62 -14.93 0.18
CA LYS A 49 30.57 -15.85 -0.28
C LYS A 49 29.70 -16.41 0.86
N HIS A 50 30.29 -16.74 2.01
CA HIS A 50 29.55 -17.30 3.14
C HIS A 50 28.57 -16.32 3.80
N ILE A 51 28.88 -15.02 3.72
CA ILE A 51 28.01 -13.92 4.13
C ILE A 51 26.93 -13.70 3.05
N THR A 52 27.31 -13.78 1.77
CA THR A 52 26.38 -13.69 0.64
C THR A 52 25.31 -14.78 0.70
N ASP A 53 25.67 -16.04 0.98
CA ASP A 53 24.71 -17.14 1.05
C ASP A 53 23.72 -16.96 2.23
N ARG A 54 24.19 -16.46 3.39
CA ARG A 54 23.30 -16.11 4.52
C ARG A 54 22.43 -14.90 4.24
N ILE A 55 22.92 -13.91 3.50
CA ILE A 55 22.13 -12.77 3.05
C ILE A 55 21.09 -13.23 2.03
N ILE A 56 21.45 -14.10 1.08
CA ILE A 56 20.53 -14.66 0.09
C ILE A 56 19.45 -15.49 0.77
N ASP A 57 19.78 -16.34 1.75
CA ASP A 57 18.78 -17.10 2.51
C ASP A 57 17.85 -16.16 3.30
N LYS A 58 18.41 -15.14 3.96
CA LYS A 58 17.59 -14.12 4.63
C LYS A 58 16.75 -13.31 3.65
N VAL A 59 17.25 -12.99 2.45
CA VAL A 59 16.53 -12.28 1.39
C VAL A 59 15.45 -13.16 0.75
N LYS A 60 15.68 -14.47 0.61
CA LYS A 60 14.64 -15.44 0.18
C LYS A 60 13.56 -15.61 1.25
N THR A 61 13.95 -15.62 2.53
CA THR A 61 13.00 -15.63 3.66
C THR A 61 12.27 -14.29 3.76
N LEU A 62 12.94 -13.18 3.42
CA LEU A 62 12.35 -11.84 3.31
C LEU A 62 11.44 -11.71 2.09
N HIS A 63 11.69 -12.44 1.00
CA HIS A 63 10.78 -12.57 -0.14
C HIS A 63 9.52 -13.36 0.23
N LEU A 64 9.63 -14.28 1.21
CA LEU A 64 8.51 -14.96 1.88
C LEU A 64 7.79 -14.08 2.92
N LEU A 65 8.34 -12.91 3.24
CA LEU A 65 7.84 -11.94 4.23
C LEU A 65 7.72 -10.54 3.61
N LEU A 66 7.66 -10.42 2.27
CA LEU A 66 7.22 -9.17 1.68
C LEU A 66 5.83 -8.96 2.26
N PRO A 67 5.56 -7.83 2.95
CA PRO A 67 4.22 -7.58 3.45
C PRO A 67 3.30 -7.75 2.25
N ALA A 68 2.26 -8.57 2.40
CA ALA A 68 1.32 -8.81 1.32
C ALA A 68 0.81 -7.44 0.90
N ALA A 69 1.30 -6.95 -0.23
CA ALA A 69 1.05 -5.62 -0.73
C ALA A 69 0.11 -5.74 -1.91
N ALA A 70 -0.91 -4.91 -1.89
CA ALA A 70 -1.92 -4.80 -2.92
C ALA A 70 -2.10 -3.30 -3.21
N GLY A 71 -2.75 -2.95 -4.30
CA GLY A 71 -2.91 -1.55 -4.64
C GLY A 71 -3.82 -1.34 -5.83
N GLY A 72 -3.95 -0.08 -6.19
CA GLY A 72 -4.62 0.30 -7.42
C GLY A 72 -4.29 1.73 -7.80
N GLY A 73 -4.48 2.04 -9.07
CA GLY A 73 -4.10 3.33 -9.63
C GLY A 73 -4.64 3.57 -11.03
N GLY A 74 -4.34 4.75 -11.55
CA GLY A 74 -4.62 5.13 -12.94
C GLY A 74 -6.10 4.95 -13.37
N ASP A 75 -6.29 4.33 -14.54
CA ASP A 75 -7.58 3.93 -15.12
C ASP A 75 -8.07 2.60 -14.54
N PRO A 76 -8.87 2.61 -13.47
CA PRO A 76 -8.63 1.83 -12.26
C PRO A 76 -8.14 0.39 -12.51
N HIS A 77 -6.82 0.22 -12.41
CA HIS A 77 -6.13 -1.06 -12.42
C HIS A 77 -5.85 -1.48 -10.98
N PHE A 78 -6.16 -2.72 -10.64
CA PHE A 78 -5.94 -3.26 -9.30
C PHE A 78 -4.92 -4.40 -9.34
N ILE A 79 -4.09 -4.43 -8.30
CA ILE A 79 -3.21 -5.54 -7.98
C ILE A 79 -3.65 -6.05 -6.61
N GLY A 80 -4.19 -7.26 -6.56
CA GLY A 80 -4.67 -7.88 -5.32
C GLY A 80 -3.55 -8.28 -4.36
N PHE A 81 -3.92 -8.70 -3.15
CA PHE A 81 -2.98 -9.29 -2.20
C PHE A 81 -2.46 -10.64 -2.71
N VAL A 82 -1.22 -10.98 -2.34
CA VAL A 82 -0.66 -12.30 -2.63
C VAL A 82 -1.37 -13.35 -1.76
N ASN A 83 -2.07 -14.28 -2.39
CA ASN A 83 -2.75 -15.39 -1.73
C ASN A 83 -2.27 -16.72 -2.32
N ALA A 84 -1.85 -17.66 -1.46
CA ALA A 84 -1.29 -18.95 -1.86
C ALA A 84 -0.19 -18.85 -2.95
N GLY A 85 0.67 -17.83 -2.83
CA GLY A 85 1.77 -17.59 -3.77
C GLY A 85 1.37 -17.01 -5.13
N LYS A 86 0.11 -16.56 -5.29
CA LYS A 86 -0.37 -15.93 -6.52
C LYS A 86 -0.88 -14.52 -6.24
N GLN A 87 -0.58 -13.61 -7.15
CA GLN A 87 -1.12 -12.26 -7.17
C GLN A 87 -2.03 -12.14 -8.40
N VAL A 88 -3.19 -11.52 -8.22
CA VAL A 88 -4.16 -11.30 -9.29
C VAL A 88 -4.19 -9.83 -9.66
N THR A 89 -4.39 -9.55 -10.94
CA THR A 89 -4.61 -8.21 -11.47
C THR A 89 -5.96 -8.17 -12.18
N TYR A 90 -6.69 -7.08 -12.02
CA TYR A 90 -8.01 -6.92 -12.63
C TYR A 90 -8.37 -5.44 -12.69
N ASP A 91 -9.31 -5.11 -13.57
CA ASP A 91 -9.72 -3.74 -13.84
C ASP A 91 -11.17 -3.56 -13.41
N VAL A 92 -11.46 -2.43 -12.80
CA VAL A 92 -12.83 -2.05 -12.44
C VAL A 92 -13.06 -0.65 -12.94
N GLN A 93 -13.59 -0.51 -14.15
CA GLN A 93 -13.80 0.83 -14.72
C GLN A 93 -14.81 1.65 -13.93
N GLY A 94 -15.86 1.02 -13.41
CA GLY A 94 -16.96 1.70 -12.72
C GLY A 94 -17.70 2.71 -13.60
N ASP A 95 -18.55 3.50 -12.98
CA ASP A 95 -19.31 4.58 -13.61
C ASP A 95 -18.75 5.96 -13.18
N PRO A 96 -18.77 6.97 -14.06
CA PRO A 96 -18.23 8.29 -13.77
C PRO A 96 -18.94 8.96 -12.59
N ASN A 97 -18.16 9.59 -11.73
CA ASN A 97 -18.55 10.28 -10.50
C ASN A 97 -19.16 9.39 -9.40
N LYS A 98 -19.20 8.07 -9.60
CA LYS A 98 -19.61 7.11 -8.57
C LYS A 98 -18.47 6.83 -7.60
N ILE A 99 -18.84 6.29 -6.45
CA ILE A 99 -17.94 6.00 -5.36
C ILE A 99 -18.01 4.51 -5.09
N TYR A 100 -16.86 3.86 -5.03
CA TYR A 100 -16.76 2.43 -4.82
C TYR A 100 -15.94 2.12 -3.57
N ASN A 101 -16.34 1.10 -2.83
CA ASN A 101 -15.57 0.59 -1.71
C ASN A 101 -14.34 -0.16 -2.22
N ILE A 102 -13.16 0.31 -1.79
CA ILE A 102 -11.86 -0.27 -2.12
C ILE A 102 -11.51 -1.36 -1.10
N LEU A 103 -11.59 -1.03 0.18
CA LEU A 103 -11.26 -1.93 1.27
C LEU A 103 -12.21 -1.64 2.43
N SER A 104 -12.91 -2.66 2.89
CA SER A 104 -13.76 -2.64 4.07
C SER A 104 -13.30 -3.74 5.01
N ASP A 105 -13.02 -3.35 6.24
CA ASP A 105 -12.72 -4.24 7.35
C ASP A 105 -13.36 -3.68 8.62
N LYS A 106 -13.33 -4.41 9.73
CA LYS A 106 -14.03 -4.03 10.97
C LYS A 106 -13.80 -2.58 11.38
N ASP A 107 -12.53 -2.17 11.43
CA ASP A 107 -12.10 -0.86 11.91
C ASP A 107 -11.65 0.08 10.78
N LEU A 108 -11.85 -0.31 9.52
CA LEU A 108 -11.39 0.43 8.33
C LEU A 108 -12.43 0.45 7.22
N GLN A 109 -12.83 1.64 6.77
CA GLN A 109 -13.57 1.81 5.52
C GLN A 109 -12.74 2.67 4.58
N PHE A 110 -12.48 2.22 3.36
CA PHE A 110 -11.74 2.96 2.35
C PHE A 110 -12.53 2.95 1.04
N ASN A 111 -12.98 4.12 0.62
CA ASN A 111 -13.75 4.35 -0.60
C ASN A 111 -13.00 5.25 -1.58
N ALA A 112 -13.30 5.13 -2.86
CA ALA A 112 -12.75 5.96 -3.92
C ALA A 112 -13.83 6.51 -4.84
N ARG A 113 -13.78 7.81 -5.13
CA ARG A 113 -14.57 8.42 -6.21
C ARG A 113 -13.85 8.24 -7.53
N PHE A 114 -14.55 7.64 -8.48
CA PHE A 114 -14.08 7.49 -9.84
C PHE A 114 -14.51 8.71 -10.65
N LEU A 115 -13.56 9.43 -11.23
CA LEU A 115 -13.81 10.62 -12.02
C LEU A 115 -13.67 10.30 -13.51
N PRO A 116 -14.43 10.98 -14.39
CA PRO A 116 -14.24 10.86 -15.83
C PRO A 116 -12.78 11.11 -16.23
N PHE A 117 -12.27 10.25 -17.09
CA PHE A 117 -11.02 10.47 -17.81
C PHE A 117 -11.30 11.12 -19.16
N PHE A 118 -10.31 11.75 -19.80
CA PHE A 118 -10.51 12.41 -21.10
C PHE A 118 -10.89 11.40 -22.21
N LYS A 119 -10.51 10.12 -22.06
CA LYS A 119 -10.90 9.03 -22.96
C LYS A 119 -12.32 8.59 -22.61
N LYS A 120 -13.23 8.65 -23.58
CA LYS A 120 -14.62 8.21 -23.40
C LYS A 120 -14.69 6.79 -22.83
N GLY A 121 -15.45 6.64 -21.75
CA GLY A 121 -15.68 5.34 -21.08
C GLY A 121 -14.56 4.89 -20.13
N ALA A 122 -13.49 5.68 -19.97
CA ALA A 122 -12.48 5.44 -18.95
C ALA A 122 -12.71 6.37 -17.76
N ASN A 123 -12.43 5.86 -16.57
CA ASN A 123 -12.41 6.65 -15.33
C ASN A 123 -11.02 6.67 -14.74
N ILE A 124 -10.81 7.47 -13.70
CA ILE A 124 -9.61 7.47 -12.86
C ILE A 124 -10.00 7.64 -11.39
N MET A 125 -9.14 7.20 -10.48
CA MET A 125 -9.32 7.46 -9.05
C MET A 125 -8.96 8.91 -8.71
N GLY A 126 -9.96 9.69 -8.30
CA GLY A 126 -9.81 11.14 -8.14
C GLY A 126 -9.89 11.65 -6.72
N GLU A 127 -10.65 10.95 -5.86
CA GLU A 127 -10.80 11.28 -4.45
C GLU A 127 -10.83 9.99 -3.64
N PHE A 128 -10.22 9.99 -2.46
CA PHE A 128 -10.30 8.90 -1.50
C PHE A 128 -10.88 9.41 -0.18
N GLY A 129 -11.75 8.60 0.42
CA GLY A 129 -12.20 8.77 1.80
C GLY A 129 -11.94 7.51 2.60
N ILE A 130 -11.44 7.70 3.81
CA ILE A 130 -11.08 6.64 4.73
C ILE A 130 -11.73 6.91 6.08
N LYS A 131 -12.36 5.91 6.69
CA LYS A 131 -12.77 5.92 8.10
C LYS A 131 -11.89 4.97 8.89
N ILE A 132 -11.41 5.43 10.05
CA ILE A 132 -10.70 4.63 11.05
C ILE A 132 -11.32 4.96 12.40
N GLY A 133 -12.01 4.00 13.01
CA GLY A 133 -12.86 4.27 14.17
C GLY A 133 -13.80 5.44 13.89
N SER A 134 -13.81 6.46 14.75
CA SER A 134 -14.62 7.68 14.58
C SER A 134 -14.02 8.73 13.63
N SER A 135 -12.79 8.55 13.16
CA SER A 135 -12.07 9.54 12.37
C SER A 135 -12.27 9.37 10.87
N THR A 136 -12.43 10.48 10.16
CA THR A 136 -12.53 10.55 8.69
C THR A 136 -11.29 11.19 8.10
N ILE A 137 -10.74 10.62 7.03
CA ILE A 137 -9.64 11.16 6.25
C ILE A 137 -10.09 11.31 4.80
N ASP A 138 -9.87 12.46 4.18
CA ASP A 138 -10.05 12.60 2.73
C ASP A 138 -8.87 13.24 2.02
N ILE A 139 -8.68 12.83 0.77
CA ILE A 139 -7.65 13.37 -0.12
C ILE A 139 -8.18 13.43 -1.55
N LYS A 140 -7.80 14.48 -2.26
CA LYS A 140 -8.14 14.72 -3.67
C LYS A 140 -6.88 14.71 -4.54
N ARG A 141 -7.07 14.41 -5.83
CA ARG A 141 -6.02 14.45 -6.87
C ARG A 141 -5.43 15.84 -7.13
N ASP A 142 -6.09 16.90 -6.68
CA ASP A 142 -5.61 18.28 -6.81
C ASP A 142 -4.58 18.62 -5.72
N ASP A 143 -4.11 19.87 -5.68
CA ASP A 143 -3.11 20.34 -4.73
C ASP A 143 -3.67 20.67 -3.33
N SER A 144 -4.96 20.43 -3.07
CA SER A 144 -5.55 20.71 -1.76
C SER A 144 -4.93 19.79 -0.69
N PRO A 145 -4.66 20.29 0.53
CA PRO A 145 -4.19 19.44 1.61
C PRO A 145 -5.19 18.31 1.92
N PRO A 146 -4.72 17.09 2.24
CA PRO A 146 -5.57 16.08 2.84
C PRO A 146 -6.24 16.63 4.10
N ARG A 147 -7.43 16.13 4.43
CA ARG A 147 -8.15 16.54 5.64
C ARG A 147 -8.31 15.36 6.57
N VAL A 148 -8.24 15.64 7.88
CA VAL A 148 -8.64 14.72 8.94
C VAL A 148 -9.74 15.40 9.74
N ASN A 149 -10.90 14.75 9.87
CA ASN A 149 -12.09 15.27 10.53
C ASN A 149 -12.46 16.67 10.02
N ASN A 150 -12.51 16.83 8.68
CA ASN A 150 -12.76 18.08 7.95
C ASN A 150 -11.73 19.20 8.18
N LYS A 151 -10.61 18.96 8.88
CA LYS A 151 -9.54 19.94 9.07
C LYS A 151 -8.37 19.64 8.13
N PRO A 152 -7.91 20.63 7.34
CA PRO A 152 -6.76 20.43 6.47
C PRO A 152 -5.49 20.16 7.29
N MET A 153 -4.70 19.18 6.84
CA MET A 153 -3.39 18.88 7.40
C MET A 153 -2.36 19.92 6.99
N LYS A 154 -1.32 20.10 7.81
CA LYS A 154 -0.10 20.82 7.46
C LYS A 154 0.92 19.85 6.84
N LEU A 155 1.78 20.39 5.98
CA LEU A 155 2.89 19.61 5.41
C LEU A 155 3.78 19.07 6.55
N ASP A 156 4.20 17.81 6.43
CA ASP A 156 4.98 17.03 7.40
C ASP A 156 4.27 16.78 8.74
N GLU A 157 2.97 17.05 8.82
CA GLU A 157 2.17 16.79 10.01
C GLU A 157 1.88 15.29 10.18
N ILE A 158 1.93 14.85 11.45
CA ILE A 158 1.51 13.53 11.88
C ILE A 158 0.36 13.70 12.87
N ILE A 159 -0.82 13.19 12.51
CA ILE A 159 -2.00 13.17 13.37
C ILE A 159 -2.16 11.76 13.92
N ARG A 160 -2.18 11.63 15.26
CA ARG A 160 -2.52 10.37 15.94
C ARG A 160 -4.04 10.24 16.03
N LEU A 161 -4.53 9.08 15.65
CA LEU A 161 -5.94 8.68 15.79
C LEU A 161 -6.05 7.67 16.94
N GLU A 162 -7.27 7.32 17.31
CA GLU A 162 -7.51 6.27 18.31
C GLU A 162 -6.93 4.92 17.86
N ASP A 163 -7.27 4.49 16.64
CA ASP A 163 -6.89 3.19 16.10
C ASP A 163 -5.85 3.31 14.96
N GLY A 164 -5.03 4.36 14.99
CA GLY A 164 -4.03 4.56 13.95
C GLY A 164 -3.31 5.91 13.93
N SER A 165 -2.76 6.24 12.78
CA SER A 165 -2.13 7.53 12.51
C SER A 165 -2.18 7.90 11.04
N VAL A 166 -2.09 9.19 10.76
CA VAL A 166 -2.07 9.77 9.42
C VAL A 166 -0.90 10.72 9.34
N SER A 167 -0.06 10.60 8.31
CA SER A 167 1.11 11.44 8.08
C SER A 167 1.12 11.97 6.65
N TRP A 168 1.36 13.26 6.47
CA TRP A 168 1.35 13.88 5.14
C TRP A 168 2.70 14.47 4.76
N TYR A 169 3.29 13.99 3.66
CA TYR A 169 4.60 14.40 3.13
C TYR A 169 4.46 14.94 1.70
N GLY A 170 3.56 15.91 1.51
CA GLY A 170 3.35 16.62 0.25
C GLY A 170 2.60 15.80 -0.80
N LYS A 171 3.30 14.99 -1.60
CA LYS A 171 2.63 14.11 -2.58
C LYS A 171 2.11 12.82 -1.98
N ASN A 172 2.63 12.42 -0.82
CA ASN A 172 2.35 11.14 -0.19
C ASN A 172 1.56 11.32 1.09
N LEU A 173 0.46 10.58 1.24
CA LEU A 173 -0.29 10.41 2.48
C LEU A 173 -0.09 8.99 2.98
N LEU A 174 0.40 8.84 4.21
CA LEU A 174 0.61 7.56 4.85
C LEU A 174 -0.38 7.39 6.00
N ILE A 175 -1.18 6.33 5.94
CA ILE A 175 -2.16 5.96 6.95
C ILE A 175 -1.73 4.63 7.53
N LYS A 176 -1.69 4.52 8.86
CA LYS A 176 -1.37 3.27 9.56
C LYS A 176 -2.50 2.93 10.51
N THR A 177 -2.99 1.71 10.42
CA THR A 177 -3.91 1.10 11.38
C THR A 177 -3.22 -0.08 12.06
N LYS A 178 -3.97 -0.82 12.88
CA LYS A 178 -3.50 -2.07 13.49
C LYS A 178 -3.13 -3.13 12.45
N GLU A 179 -3.93 -3.28 11.41
CA GLU A 179 -3.78 -4.34 10.39
C GLU A 179 -3.18 -3.86 9.07
N TYR A 180 -3.26 -2.56 8.77
CA TYR A 180 -2.89 -2.05 7.46
C TYR A 180 -1.91 -0.88 7.54
N SER A 181 -1.06 -0.78 6.53
CA SER A 181 -0.33 0.43 6.17
C SER A 181 -0.72 0.83 4.75
N ILE A 182 -1.38 1.98 4.60
CA ILE A 182 -1.90 2.50 3.33
C ILE A 182 -1.06 3.71 2.93
N SER A 183 -0.45 3.65 1.75
CA SER A 183 0.23 4.78 1.12
C SER A 183 -0.59 5.25 -0.05
N ILE A 184 -0.89 6.54 -0.12
CA ILE A 184 -1.58 7.20 -1.23
C ILE A 184 -0.64 8.22 -1.84
N SER A 185 -0.49 8.23 -3.16
CA SER A 185 0.31 9.21 -3.89
C SER A 185 -0.52 9.95 -4.94
N ARG A 186 -0.18 11.22 -5.15
CA ARG A 186 -0.69 12.00 -6.28
C ARG A 186 0.22 11.80 -7.48
N GLU A 187 -0.33 11.18 -8.51
CA GLU A 187 0.39 10.87 -9.73
C GLU A 187 -0.11 11.70 -10.91
N GLN A 188 0.79 11.93 -11.86
CA GLN A 188 0.53 12.65 -13.10
C GLN A 188 0.92 11.75 -14.26
N LEU A 189 -0.01 11.52 -15.18
CA LEU A 189 0.28 10.67 -16.33
C LEU A 189 1.22 11.41 -17.28
N SER A 190 2.33 10.77 -17.66
CA SER A 190 3.31 11.33 -18.59
C SER A 190 2.68 11.63 -19.97
N THR A 191 1.78 10.78 -20.43
CA THR A 191 1.05 10.94 -21.70
C THR A 191 0.01 12.07 -21.65
N TYR A 192 -0.48 12.42 -20.46
CA TYR A 192 -1.56 13.41 -20.27
C TYR A 192 -1.21 14.33 -19.10
N PRO A 193 -0.35 15.34 -19.33
CA PRO A 193 0.23 16.15 -18.26
C PRO A 193 -0.80 16.98 -17.48
N PHE A 194 -2.01 17.15 -18.00
CA PHE A 194 -3.07 17.86 -17.28
C PHE A 194 -3.95 16.93 -16.43
N THR A 195 -3.72 15.62 -16.49
CA THR A 195 -4.52 14.63 -15.77
C THR A 195 -3.75 14.06 -14.59
N ARG A 196 -4.20 14.43 -13.39
CA ARG A 196 -3.77 13.83 -12.14
C ARG A 196 -4.74 12.76 -11.69
N HIS A 197 -4.24 11.82 -10.93
CA HIS A 197 -5.01 10.76 -10.29
C HIS A 197 -4.37 10.39 -8.95
N LEU A 198 -5.06 9.57 -8.19
CA LEU A 198 -4.56 9.01 -6.95
C LEU A 198 -4.22 7.54 -7.17
N ASP A 199 -3.02 7.16 -6.76
CA ASP A 199 -2.59 5.78 -6.63
C ASP A 199 -2.57 5.42 -5.15
N PHE A 200 -2.77 4.14 -4.85
CA PHE A 200 -2.64 3.64 -3.49
C PHE A 200 -1.94 2.28 -3.44
N THR A 201 -1.28 2.02 -2.32
CA THR A 201 -0.74 0.72 -1.94
C THR A 201 -1.18 0.42 -0.52
N VAL A 202 -1.72 -0.78 -0.29
CA VAL A 202 -2.07 -1.32 1.02
C VAL A 202 -1.12 -2.47 1.32
N SER A 203 -0.46 -2.42 2.47
CA SER A 203 0.36 -3.50 3.01
C SER A 203 -0.29 -4.05 4.27
N VAL A 204 -0.31 -5.37 4.41
CA VAL A 204 -0.76 -6.04 5.63
C VAL A 204 0.35 -6.03 6.69
N ASN A 205 0.01 -5.62 7.91
CA ASN A 205 0.91 -5.61 9.05
C ASN A 205 1.18 -7.04 9.55
N LYS A 206 2.16 -7.20 10.45
CA LYS A 206 2.67 -8.51 10.89
C LYS A 206 1.60 -9.48 11.41
N CYS A 207 0.50 -8.97 11.96
CA CYS A 207 -0.56 -9.79 12.56
C CYS A 207 -1.58 -10.32 11.55
N GLY A 208 -1.50 -9.94 10.28
CA GLY A 208 -2.45 -10.36 9.24
C GLY A 208 -3.73 -9.54 9.21
N VAL A 209 -4.60 -9.85 8.24
CA VAL A 209 -5.91 -9.21 8.00
C VAL A 209 -7.06 -9.84 8.79
N LEU A 210 -6.78 -10.82 9.65
CA LEU A 210 -7.80 -11.52 10.46
C LEU A 210 -7.52 -11.30 11.95
N GLN A 211 -6.81 -10.22 12.30
CA GLN A 211 -6.37 -10.01 13.67
C GLN A 211 -7.56 -9.77 14.61
N ASP A 212 -8.65 -9.24 14.08
CA ASP A 212 -9.90 -8.98 14.77
C ASP A 212 -11.00 -10.05 14.53
N GLY A 213 -10.67 -11.10 13.75
CA GLY A 213 -11.58 -12.18 13.37
C GLY A 213 -12.54 -11.86 12.23
N VAL A 214 -12.46 -10.68 11.62
CA VAL A 214 -13.24 -10.28 10.46
C VAL A 214 -12.34 -10.35 9.23
N ALA A 215 -12.85 -10.93 8.14
CA ALA A 215 -12.11 -10.95 6.88
C ALA A 215 -12.45 -9.72 6.06
N PRO A 216 -11.44 -9.01 5.49
CA PRO A 216 -11.70 -7.82 4.69
C PRO A 216 -12.48 -8.15 3.42
N HIS A 217 -13.20 -7.13 2.94
CA HIS A 217 -13.90 -7.11 1.67
C HIS A 217 -13.68 -5.75 0.96
N GLY A 218 -14.47 -5.44 -0.05
CA GLY A 218 -14.23 -4.35 -0.98
C GLY A 218 -13.54 -4.84 -2.25
N LEU A 219 -13.41 -3.94 -3.23
CA LEU A 219 -12.78 -4.27 -4.52
C LEU A 219 -11.40 -4.92 -4.31
N LEU A 220 -10.57 -4.35 -3.43
CA LEU A 220 -9.27 -4.86 -3.03
C LEU A 220 -9.36 -5.92 -1.92
N GLY A 221 -10.12 -5.69 -0.86
CA GLY A 221 -10.06 -6.52 0.36
C GLY A 221 -10.50 -7.98 0.15
N GLN A 222 -11.41 -8.23 -0.79
CA GLN A 222 -11.79 -9.60 -1.16
C GLN A 222 -10.62 -10.47 -1.64
N THR A 223 -9.52 -9.85 -2.10
CA THR A 223 -8.32 -10.56 -2.54
C THR A 223 -7.50 -11.10 -1.35
N ALA A 224 -7.59 -10.45 -0.18
CA ALA A 224 -6.96 -10.92 1.05
C ALA A 224 -7.74 -12.05 1.71
N SER A 225 -9.07 -12.05 1.64
CA SER A 225 -9.93 -13.11 2.21
C SER A 225 -9.92 -14.41 1.40
N GLY A 226 -9.36 -14.41 0.19
CA GLY A 226 -9.30 -15.60 -0.67
C GLY A 226 -10.64 -16.00 -1.28
N CYS A 227 -11.67 -15.15 -1.14
CA CYS A 227 -13.00 -15.38 -1.72
C CYS A 227 -13.07 -15.10 -3.23
N GLN A 228 -11.95 -14.67 -3.83
CA GLN A 228 -11.92 -14.26 -5.22
C GLN A 228 -11.71 -15.43 -6.20
N GLY A 229 -12.56 -15.54 -7.21
CA GLY A 229 -12.29 -16.34 -8.41
C GLY A 229 -11.15 -15.75 -9.24
N LYS A 230 -10.50 -16.54 -10.11
CA LYS A 230 -9.37 -16.05 -10.95
C LYS A 230 -9.79 -14.80 -11.73
N ASN A 231 -9.18 -13.65 -11.42
CA ASN A 231 -9.35 -12.36 -12.11
C ASN A 231 -10.78 -11.78 -12.14
N THR A 232 -11.64 -12.16 -11.19
CA THR A 232 -13.03 -11.65 -11.14
C THR A 232 -13.36 -11.16 -9.76
N ILE A 233 -14.04 -10.02 -9.63
CA ILE A 233 -14.62 -9.61 -8.35
C ILE A 233 -15.83 -10.47 -7.99
N GLN A 234 -16.15 -10.60 -6.70
CA GLN A 234 -17.38 -11.23 -6.25
C GLN A 234 -18.56 -10.33 -6.63
N GLY A 235 -19.54 -10.90 -7.35
CA GLY A 235 -20.71 -10.16 -7.82
C GLY A 235 -20.39 -9.21 -8.99
N ASN A 236 -20.96 -8.00 -8.94
CA ASN A 236 -20.76 -6.95 -9.95
C ASN A 236 -20.15 -5.70 -9.30
N TYR A 237 -19.45 -4.85 -10.06
CA TYR A 237 -18.85 -3.61 -9.54
C TYR A 237 -19.86 -2.69 -8.84
N LYS A 238 -21.13 -2.73 -9.27
CA LYS A 238 -22.22 -1.98 -8.61
C LYS A 238 -22.54 -2.45 -7.20
N ASP A 239 -22.20 -3.70 -6.84
CA ASP A 239 -22.35 -4.20 -5.47
C ASP A 239 -21.42 -3.48 -4.47
N TYR A 240 -20.40 -2.78 -4.98
CA TYR A 240 -19.40 -2.03 -4.22
C TYR A 240 -19.69 -0.52 -4.23
N GLU A 241 -20.74 -0.05 -4.90
CA GLU A 241 -21.11 1.38 -4.90
C GLU A 241 -21.56 1.80 -3.49
N VAL A 242 -21.12 2.97 -3.04
CA VAL A 242 -21.52 3.59 -1.77
C VAL A 242 -22.11 4.99 -2.01
N SER A 243 -22.97 5.44 -1.11
CA SER A 243 -23.70 6.71 -1.24
C SER A 243 -22.80 7.95 -1.22
N ASP A 244 -21.78 7.96 -0.37
CA ASP A 244 -20.81 9.05 -0.24
C ASP A 244 -19.39 8.54 0.08
N LEU A 245 -18.43 9.47 0.18
CA LEU A 245 -17.01 9.13 0.33
C LEU A 245 -16.70 8.42 1.66
N PHE A 246 -17.58 8.54 2.65
CA PHE A 246 -17.54 7.91 3.96
C PHE A 246 -18.71 6.94 4.18
N GLY A 247 -19.49 6.65 3.13
CA GLY A 247 -20.58 5.69 3.17
C GLY A 247 -20.09 4.26 3.40
N ASP A 248 -20.92 3.49 4.08
CA ASP A 248 -20.76 2.05 4.36
C ASP A 248 -21.98 1.22 3.90
N ASP A 249 -22.84 1.84 3.10
CA ASP A 249 -24.08 1.29 2.56
C ASP A 249 -23.87 0.46 1.28
N PHE A 250 -23.03 -0.57 1.36
CA PHE A 250 -22.79 -1.50 0.24
C PHE A 250 -22.95 -2.97 0.64
N LYS A 251 -23.10 -3.85 -0.35
CA LYS A 251 -23.55 -5.24 -0.17
C LYS A 251 -22.62 -6.10 0.69
N TYR A 252 -21.31 -5.86 0.63
CA TYR A 252 -20.30 -6.68 1.30
C TYR A 252 -19.61 -5.95 2.46
N ASN A 253 -20.27 -4.95 3.05
CA ASN A 253 -19.70 -4.18 4.14
C ASN A 253 -19.18 -5.07 5.29
N ARG A 254 -18.01 -4.70 5.81
CA ARG A 254 -17.35 -5.28 6.97
C ARG A 254 -17.06 -4.24 8.04
N TYR A 255 -17.23 -2.96 7.71
CA TYR A 255 -17.02 -1.86 8.63
C TYR A 255 -18.10 -1.85 9.71
N ASP A 256 -17.67 -2.09 10.93
CA ASP A 256 -18.47 -2.09 12.15
C ASP A 256 -17.58 -1.65 13.32
N PRO A 257 -17.24 -0.34 13.38
CA PRO A 257 -16.48 0.21 14.49
C PRO A 257 -17.40 0.16 15.71
N ILE A 258 -17.31 -0.92 16.50
CA ILE A 258 -18.05 -1.03 17.75
C ILE A 258 -17.74 0.24 18.55
N PRO A 259 -18.74 1.03 18.97
CA PRO A 259 -18.51 2.13 19.88
C PRO A 259 -17.88 1.54 21.13
N LYS A 260 -16.58 1.78 21.34
CA LYS A 260 -16.01 1.58 22.67
C LYS A 260 -16.80 2.56 23.54
N TRP A 261 -17.51 2.04 24.55
CA TRP A 261 -18.38 2.73 25.53
C TRP A 261 -19.89 2.82 25.23
N VAL A 262 -20.60 1.69 25.41
CA VAL A 262 -21.80 1.66 26.27
C VAL A 262 -21.43 0.82 27.50
N CYS A 263 -20.82 1.44 28.49
CA CYS A 263 -20.60 0.91 29.83
C CYS A 263 -20.96 2.01 30.83
#